data_AF-K0DWK3-F1
#
_entry.id   AF-K0DWK3-F1
#
_cell.length_a   1.000
_cell.length_b   1.000
_cell.length_c   1.000
_cell.angle_alpha   90.00
_cell.angle_beta   90.00
_cell.angle_gamma   90.00
#
_symmetry.space_group_name_H-M   'P 1'
#
loop_
_entity.id
_entity.type
_entity.pdbx_description
1 polymer ?
#
loop_
_entity_poly.entity_id
_entity_poly.type
_entity_poly.pdbx_seq_one_letter_code
_entity_poly.pdbx_strand_id
1 'polypeptide(L)'
;MTMAQPTSAQSYANQGTTVSQWKTANPLFDAIVGARSANTKAACIIAAQIEEDLIGRSWPTGTIYGSEAHLETRFGVCRVVVREAVRILESRGTARMRRGPNGGLLILAPSMPIVLEALDRYVTSHCRELHRGSGGRTILHAVHARLIGSGPKICVGAGLVDFLEGLISAVDQHAHEGPSGRIPLGAAAESARSRAQHIFRLLMKDLNSSHEIDRRLGSELDLCDRYGADRDVLRQAVRVLEFEGIAESVAGRGKGLMTRTPEPAALCRLINCYFTAARVTPSDAMSLFKLLSVEAISIAAEEATDGELARLKDVQRLLHAADVPVTAKVMQEAEESQFGIIDEPLVDILLRCTKSYSTWWSSIRNPQSEQLDIIYRAETLKVISALLERDVTAAATAQAAKVERLNGLVLTQGHILAA
;
A
#
# COMPACT_ATOMS: atom_id res chain seq x y z
N MET A 1 4.88 73.82 -1.84
CA MET A 1 4.58 73.32 -3.21
C MET A 1 5.85 72.69 -3.76
N THR A 2 5.68 71.51 -4.34
CA THR A 2 6.59 70.85 -5.30
C THR A 2 7.79 70.03 -4.79
N MET A 3 7.61 68.71 -4.93
CA MET A 3 8.53 67.63 -5.33
C MET A 3 9.92 67.45 -4.70
N ALA A 4 10.17 66.21 -4.25
CA ALA A 4 11.40 65.47 -4.51
C ALA A 4 11.08 63.96 -4.63
N GLN A 5 11.54 63.32 -5.71
CA GLN A 5 11.62 61.85 -5.85
C GLN A 5 12.77 61.30 -4.96
N PRO A 6 12.88 59.97 -4.75
CA PRO A 6 13.68 59.20 -5.70
C PRO A 6 13.15 57.79 -6.05
N THR A 7 13.76 57.32 -7.12
CA THR A 7 13.66 56.10 -7.93
C THR A 7 14.11 54.79 -7.26
N SER A 8 13.42 53.72 -7.67
CA SER A 8 13.91 52.37 -8.04
C SER A 8 14.67 51.48 -7.04
N ALA A 9 14.04 50.36 -6.66
CA ALA A 9 14.58 49.02 -6.88
C ALA A 9 13.45 47.98 -6.69
N GLN A 10 12.99 47.38 -7.79
CA GLN A 10 12.12 46.20 -7.78
C GLN A 10 12.93 44.98 -7.35
N SER A 11 12.63 44.42 -6.18
CA SER A 11 12.95 43.04 -5.83
C SER A 11 11.67 42.21 -5.89
N TYR A 12 11.46 41.50 -6.98
CA TYR A 12 10.45 40.45 -7.08
C TYR A 12 10.93 39.23 -6.27
N ALA A 13 10.53 39.18 -4.99
CA ALA A 13 10.66 37.99 -4.17
C ALA A 13 9.46 37.91 -3.22
N ASN A 14 8.28 37.63 -3.77
CA ASN A 14 7.17 37.10 -2.98
C ASN A 14 6.19 36.34 -3.90
N GLN A 15 6.51 35.09 -4.19
CA GLN A 15 5.52 34.05 -4.48
C GLN A 15 5.70 33.07 -3.32
N GLY A 16 4.92 33.18 -2.27
CA GLY A 16 3.50 32.83 -2.32
C GLY A 16 3.41 31.34 -2.01
N THR A 17 3.67 31.00 -0.75
CA THR A 17 3.53 29.65 -0.19
C THR A 17 2.06 29.23 -0.32
N THR A 18 1.69 28.61 -1.43
CA THR A 18 0.37 27.99 -1.60
C THR A 18 0.34 26.77 -0.69
N VAL A 19 -0.14 26.95 0.53
CA VAL A 19 -0.42 25.88 1.48
C VAL A 19 -1.35 24.88 0.79
N SER A 20 -0.83 23.67 0.57
CA SER A 20 -1.52 22.49 0.03
C SER A 20 -2.94 22.36 0.60
N GLN A 21 -3.95 22.59 -0.25
CA GLN A 21 -5.38 22.55 0.09
C GLN A 21 -5.93 21.11 0.22
N TRP A 22 -5.08 20.09 0.11
CA TRP A 22 -5.45 18.67 0.12
C TRP A 22 -5.47 18.14 1.56
N LYS A 23 -6.68 17.96 2.12
CA LYS A 23 -6.86 17.47 3.50
C LYS A 23 -6.39 16.01 3.66
N THR A 24 -5.46 15.85 4.58
CA THR A 24 -5.05 14.69 5.39
C THR A 24 -5.06 13.33 4.67
N ALA A 25 -3.96 13.05 3.96
CA ALA A 25 -3.49 11.67 3.81
C ALA A 25 -3.55 10.98 5.17
N ASN A 26 -4.06 9.75 5.26
CA ASN A 26 -4.08 8.99 6.50
C ASN A 26 -2.62 8.76 6.95
N PRO A 27 -2.08 9.53 7.92
CA PRO A 27 -0.64 9.51 8.19
C PRO A 27 -0.22 8.19 8.85
N LEU A 28 -1.16 7.50 9.49
CA LEU A 28 -0.95 6.17 10.03
C LEU A 28 -0.94 5.11 8.95
N PHE A 29 -1.74 5.25 7.89
CA PHE A 29 -1.61 4.40 6.71
C PHE A 29 -0.19 4.52 6.15
N ASP A 30 0.26 5.73 5.86
CA ASP A 30 1.59 5.97 5.27
C ASP A 30 2.74 5.43 6.15
N ALA A 31 2.62 5.59 7.47
CA ALA A 31 3.59 5.06 8.42
C ALA A 31 3.58 3.52 8.50
N ILE A 32 2.40 2.88 8.51
CA ILE A 32 2.29 1.41 8.56
C ILE A 32 2.79 0.78 7.27
N VAL A 33 2.40 1.34 6.12
CA VAL A 33 2.83 0.79 4.83
C VAL A 33 4.27 1.15 4.53
N GLY A 34 4.83 2.16 5.18
CA GLY A 34 6.22 2.60 4.98
C GLY A 34 6.42 3.32 3.65
N ALA A 35 5.52 4.26 3.33
CA ALA A 35 5.63 5.11 2.15
C ALA A 35 6.88 6.02 2.26
N ARG A 36 8.01 5.58 1.71
CA ARG A 36 9.32 6.27 1.81
C ARG A 36 9.43 7.47 0.87
N SER A 37 8.67 7.49 -0.23
CA SER A 37 8.52 8.66 -1.09
C SER A 37 7.08 8.74 -1.59
N ALA A 38 6.22 9.46 -0.86
CA ALA A 38 4.88 9.76 -1.36
C ALA A 38 4.99 10.34 -2.78
N ASN A 39 4.43 9.63 -3.77
CA ASN A 39 4.45 10.07 -5.16
C ASN A 39 3.93 11.52 -5.23
N THR A 40 4.81 12.46 -5.56
CA THR A 40 4.53 13.89 -5.47
C THR A 40 3.67 14.41 -6.62
N LYS A 41 3.35 13.54 -7.60
CA LYS A 41 2.57 13.94 -8.77
C LYS A 41 1.11 14.10 -8.39
N ALA A 42 0.55 15.26 -8.72
CA ALA A 42 -0.83 15.63 -8.39
C ALA A 42 -1.86 14.56 -8.80
N ALA A 43 -1.72 13.95 -9.98
CA ALA A 43 -2.63 12.89 -10.44
C ALA A 43 -2.60 11.63 -9.55
N CYS A 44 -1.41 11.26 -9.06
CA CYS A 44 -1.26 10.11 -8.17
C CYS A 44 -1.84 10.41 -6.78
N ILE A 45 -1.58 11.61 -6.27
CA ILE A 45 -2.16 12.08 -5.01
C ILE A 45 -3.70 12.09 -5.09
N ILE A 46 -4.27 12.63 -6.17
CA ILE A 46 -5.73 12.69 -6.37
C ILE A 46 -6.33 11.29 -6.50
N ALA A 47 -5.71 10.38 -7.26
CA ALA A 47 -6.18 9.01 -7.38
C ALA A 47 -6.18 8.30 -6.00
N ALA A 48 -5.09 8.44 -5.25
CA ALA A 48 -5.01 7.91 -3.89
C ALA A 48 -6.10 8.52 -2.98
N GLN A 49 -6.29 9.84 -2.99
CA GLN A 49 -7.32 10.51 -2.18
C GLN A 49 -8.74 10.08 -2.53
N ILE A 50 -9.03 9.84 -3.81
CA ILE A 50 -10.33 9.30 -4.21
C ILE A 50 -10.50 7.89 -3.63
N GLU A 51 -9.51 7.01 -3.75
CA GLU A 51 -9.55 5.66 -3.16
C GLU A 51 -9.74 5.71 -1.63
N GLU A 52 -9.07 6.63 -0.94
CA GLU A 52 -9.22 6.86 0.51
C GLU A 52 -10.64 7.31 0.89
N ASP A 53 -11.20 8.27 0.15
CA ASP A 53 -12.57 8.76 0.36
C ASP A 53 -13.59 7.64 0.10
N LEU A 54 -13.33 6.76 -0.88
CA LEU A 54 -14.20 5.62 -1.18
C LEU A 54 -14.13 4.54 -0.09
N ILE A 55 -12.95 4.23 0.45
CA ILE A 55 -12.78 3.34 1.60
C ILE A 55 -13.56 3.88 2.81
N GLY A 56 -13.39 5.18 3.11
CA GLY A 56 -14.09 5.84 4.22
C GLY A 56 -15.62 5.88 4.09
N ARG A 57 -16.16 5.72 2.88
CA ARG A 57 -17.61 5.68 2.58
C ARG A 57 -18.17 4.25 2.44
N SER A 58 -17.43 3.23 2.87
CA SER A 58 -17.83 1.82 2.74
C SER A 58 -18.08 1.38 1.28
N TRP A 59 -17.34 1.98 0.34
CA TRP A 59 -17.28 1.62 -1.08
C TRP A 59 -18.65 1.53 -1.81
N PRO A 60 -19.26 2.68 -2.19
CA PRO A 60 -20.57 2.71 -2.84
C PRO A 60 -20.50 2.37 -4.34
N THR A 61 -20.24 1.10 -4.67
CA THR A 61 -20.15 0.57 -6.04
C THR A 61 -21.36 0.94 -6.90
N GLY A 62 -21.12 1.35 -8.14
CA GLY A 62 -22.16 1.69 -9.12
C GLY A 62 -22.69 3.11 -9.02
N THR A 63 -22.28 3.88 -8.00
CA THR A 63 -22.64 5.30 -7.86
C THR A 63 -21.65 6.21 -8.60
N ILE A 64 -22.05 7.45 -8.86
CA ILE A 64 -21.21 8.47 -9.48
C ILE A 64 -20.55 9.31 -8.39
N TYR A 65 -19.21 9.33 -8.38
CA TYR A 65 -18.41 10.13 -7.45
C TYR A 65 -18.47 11.63 -7.77
N GLY A 66 -18.49 11.98 -9.07
CA GLY A 66 -18.60 13.36 -9.54
C GLY A 66 -18.34 13.49 -11.05
N SER A 67 -18.77 14.59 -11.65
CA SER A 67 -18.42 14.94 -13.04
C SER A 67 -16.97 15.44 -13.15
N GLU A 68 -16.40 15.45 -14.36
CA GLU A 68 -15.04 15.96 -14.59
C GLU A 68 -14.88 17.40 -14.05
N ALA A 69 -15.81 18.29 -14.36
CA ALA A 69 -15.82 19.68 -13.86
C ALA A 69 -15.97 19.77 -12.33
N HIS A 70 -16.73 18.86 -11.71
CA HIS A 70 -16.81 18.78 -10.25
C HIS A 70 -15.47 18.38 -9.64
N LEU A 71 -14.75 17.43 -10.24
CA LEU A 71 -13.42 17.01 -9.77
C LEU A 71 -12.38 18.10 -9.96
N GLU A 72 -12.41 18.84 -11.07
CA GLU A 72 -11.54 20.01 -11.29
C GLU A 72 -11.73 21.06 -10.19
N THR A 73 -12.98 21.35 -9.83
CA THR A 73 -13.31 22.33 -8.78
C THR A 73 -12.96 21.80 -7.39
N ARG A 74 -13.39 20.57 -7.07
CA ARG A 74 -13.15 19.93 -5.77
C ARG A 74 -11.68 19.80 -5.47
N PHE A 75 -10.92 19.40 -6.47
CA PHE A 75 -9.49 19.21 -6.36
C PHE A 75 -8.71 20.38 -6.95
N GLY A 76 -9.23 21.59 -7.14
CA GLY A 76 -8.44 22.75 -7.59
C GLY A 76 -7.39 22.52 -8.70
N VAL A 77 -7.64 21.60 -9.64
CA VAL A 77 -6.68 21.19 -10.68
C VAL A 77 -7.33 21.29 -12.05
N CYS A 78 -6.51 21.36 -13.09
CA CYS A 78 -7.01 21.38 -14.46
C CYS A 78 -7.50 19.99 -14.91
N ARG A 79 -8.43 19.98 -15.88
CA ARG A 79 -8.95 18.77 -16.56
C ARG A 79 -7.91 17.73 -16.93
N VAL A 80 -6.68 18.14 -17.29
CA VAL A 80 -5.62 17.21 -17.70
C VAL A 80 -5.22 16.35 -16.51
N VAL A 81 -4.99 16.93 -15.33
CA VAL A 81 -4.64 16.21 -14.12
C VAL A 81 -5.78 15.31 -13.64
N VAL A 82 -7.03 15.77 -13.73
CA VAL A 82 -8.21 14.94 -13.41
C VAL A 82 -8.24 13.70 -14.30
N ARG A 83 -8.08 13.86 -15.62
CA ARG A 83 -8.04 12.72 -16.56
C ARG A 83 -6.89 11.77 -16.29
N GLU A 84 -5.76 12.27 -15.82
CA GLU A 84 -4.64 11.42 -15.41
C GLU A 84 -4.97 10.59 -14.18
N ALA A 85 -5.55 11.21 -13.14
CA ALA A 85 -6.00 10.49 -11.95
C ALA A 85 -7.07 9.43 -12.31
N VAL A 86 -8.03 9.78 -13.18
CA VAL A 86 -9.07 8.87 -13.66
C VAL A 86 -8.47 7.67 -14.39
N ARG A 87 -7.43 7.85 -15.21
CA ARG A 87 -6.77 6.74 -15.92
C ARG A 87 -6.08 5.77 -14.95
N ILE A 88 -5.52 6.28 -13.85
CA ILE A 88 -4.96 5.45 -12.79
C ILE A 88 -6.06 4.60 -12.16
N LEU A 89 -7.17 5.22 -11.75
CA LEU A 89 -8.33 4.52 -11.16
C LEU A 89 -8.93 3.48 -12.12
N GLU A 90 -8.99 3.79 -13.41
CA GLU A 90 -9.43 2.86 -14.46
C GLU A 90 -8.52 1.64 -14.58
N SER A 91 -7.20 1.83 -14.54
CA SER A 91 -6.25 0.73 -14.61
C SER A 91 -6.32 -0.21 -13.39
N ARG A 92 -6.68 0.35 -12.22
CA ARG A 92 -6.84 -0.38 -10.96
C ARG A 92 -8.22 -1.00 -10.78
N GLY A 93 -9.14 -0.73 -11.72
CA GLY A 93 -10.52 -1.21 -11.66
C GLY A 93 -11.35 -0.58 -10.52
N THR A 94 -10.89 0.52 -9.93
CA THR A 94 -11.57 1.20 -8.80
C THR A 94 -12.59 2.23 -9.27
N ALA A 95 -12.41 2.83 -10.45
CA ALA A 95 -13.40 3.70 -11.05
C ALA A 95 -13.27 3.80 -12.57
N ARG A 96 -14.29 4.30 -13.26
CA ARG A 96 -14.26 4.56 -14.71
C ARG A 96 -15.05 5.80 -15.09
N MET A 97 -14.56 6.57 -16.07
CA MET A 97 -15.32 7.70 -16.59
C MET A 97 -16.46 7.25 -17.51
N ARG A 98 -17.71 7.54 -17.13
CA ARG A 98 -18.88 7.37 -17.99
C ARG A 98 -19.15 8.65 -18.77
N ARG A 99 -19.13 8.58 -20.10
CA ARG A 99 -19.45 9.70 -21.00
C ARG A 99 -20.98 9.92 -21.12
N GLY A 100 -21.39 11.14 -21.42
CA GLY A 100 -22.79 11.52 -21.72
C GLY A 100 -23.48 12.36 -20.63
N PRO A 101 -24.77 12.73 -20.82
CA PRO A 101 -25.59 13.39 -19.80
C PRO A 101 -25.67 12.53 -18.54
N ASN A 102 -25.55 13.12 -17.35
CA ASN A 102 -25.38 12.40 -16.07
C ASN A 102 -24.15 11.45 -16.04
N GLY A 103 -23.18 11.70 -16.93
CA GLY A 103 -21.86 11.09 -16.90
C GLY A 103 -21.02 11.58 -15.73
N GLY A 104 -19.91 10.89 -15.48
CA GLY A 104 -19.04 11.17 -14.36
C GLY A 104 -18.20 9.95 -14.00
N LEU A 105 -17.40 10.10 -12.97
CA LEU A 105 -16.57 9.05 -12.44
C LEU A 105 -17.45 8.01 -11.73
N LEU A 106 -17.70 6.89 -12.40
CA LEU A 106 -18.44 5.74 -11.88
C LEU A 106 -17.52 4.91 -10.99
N ILE A 107 -17.98 4.61 -9.78
CA ILE A 107 -17.23 3.78 -8.82
C ILE A 107 -17.41 2.31 -9.20
N LEU A 108 -16.30 1.60 -9.30
CA LEU A 108 -16.22 0.17 -9.60
C LEU A 108 -15.64 -0.59 -8.40
N ALA A 109 -15.75 -1.91 -8.39
CA ALA A 109 -15.04 -2.75 -7.43
C ALA A 109 -13.81 -3.34 -8.11
N PRO A 110 -12.60 -3.22 -7.52
CA PRO A 110 -11.43 -3.91 -8.05
C PRO A 110 -11.68 -5.42 -8.01
N SER A 111 -11.28 -6.14 -9.05
CA SER A 111 -11.46 -7.58 -9.13
C SER A 111 -10.26 -8.32 -8.56
N MET A 112 -10.48 -9.53 -8.04
CA MET A 112 -9.41 -10.36 -7.47
C MET A 112 -8.22 -10.57 -8.44
N PRO A 113 -8.42 -10.80 -9.76
CA PRO A 113 -7.30 -10.91 -10.69
C PRO A 113 -6.42 -9.66 -10.76
N ILE A 114 -6.98 -8.44 -10.65
CA ILE A 114 -6.18 -7.19 -10.65
C ILE A 114 -5.31 -7.12 -9.38
N VAL A 115 -5.86 -7.50 -8.23
CA VAL A 115 -5.15 -7.53 -6.95
C VAL A 115 -4.02 -8.56 -7.00
N LEU A 116 -4.30 -9.76 -7.48
CA LEU A 116 -3.32 -10.84 -7.60
C LEU A 116 -2.19 -10.49 -8.59
N GLU A 117 -2.50 -9.85 -9.72
CA GLU A 117 -1.48 -9.39 -10.67
C GLU A 117 -0.55 -8.33 -10.05
N ALA A 118 -1.10 -7.42 -9.23
CA ALA A 118 -0.31 -6.42 -8.52
C ALA A 118 0.55 -7.05 -7.41
N LEU A 119 0.01 -8.02 -6.69
CA LEU A 119 0.71 -8.76 -5.65
C LEU A 119 1.86 -9.58 -6.23
N ASP A 120 1.65 -10.32 -7.32
CA ASP A 120 2.69 -11.10 -8.00
C ASP A 120 3.85 -10.23 -8.48
N ARG A 121 3.55 -9.04 -9.04
CA ARG A 121 4.59 -8.05 -9.38
C ARG A 121 5.39 -7.62 -8.16
N TYR A 122 4.71 -7.27 -7.06
CA TYR A 122 5.38 -6.84 -5.83
C TYR A 122 6.28 -7.96 -5.29
N VAL A 123 5.75 -9.16 -5.12
CA VAL A 123 6.52 -10.32 -4.62
C VAL A 123 7.70 -10.62 -5.53
N THR A 124 7.49 -10.74 -6.84
CA THR A 124 8.57 -11.03 -7.81
C THR A 124 9.68 -9.98 -7.78
N SER A 125 9.33 -8.69 -7.61
CA SER A 125 10.32 -7.60 -7.55
C SER A 125 11.09 -7.52 -6.23
N HIS A 126 10.57 -8.11 -5.15
CA HIS A 126 11.19 -8.11 -3.82
C HIS A 126 11.86 -9.43 -3.45
N CYS A 127 11.47 -10.54 -4.09
CA CYS A 127 12.11 -11.83 -3.90
C CYS A 127 13.55 -11.80 -4.44
N ARG A 128 14.53 -12.07 -3.58
CA ARG A 128 15.91 -12.33 -3.99
C ARG A 128 16.04 -13.80 -4.43
N GLU A 129 16.92 -14.07 -5.40
CA GLU A 129 17.01 -15.31 -6.18
C GLU A 129 17.05 -16.65 -5.40
N LEU A 130 17.28 -16.65 -4.08
CA LEU A 130 17.50 -17.84 -3.25
C LEU A 130 16.33 -18.26 -2.34
N HIS A 131 15.29 -17.43 -2.11
CA HIS A 131 14.17 -17.75 -1.20
C HIS A 131 12.82 -17.70 -1.90
N ARG A 132 12.68 -18.35 -3.06
CA ARG A 132 11.42 -18.34 -3.84
C ARG A 132 10.25 -18.98 -3.08
N GLY A 133 9.54 -18.17 -2.29
CA GLY A 133 8.13 -18.30 -1.91
C GLY A 133 7.72 -19.53 -1.09
N SER A 134 8.65 -20.37 -0.62
CA SER A 134 8.30 -21.54 0.18
C SER A 134 7.87 -21.20 1.60
N GLY A 135 8.50 -20.22 2.25
CA GLY A 135 8.14 -19.81 3.61
C GLY A 135 6.80 -19.08 3.64
N GLY A 136 6.60 -18.12 2.74
CA GLY A 136 5.37 -17.32 2.67
C GLY A 136 4.14 -18.16 2.31
N ARG A 137 4.30 -19.12 1.38
CA ARG A 137 3.26 -20.12 1.08
C ARG A 137 2.93 -20.98 2.30
N THR A 138 3.93 -21.49 3.01
CA THR A 138 3.75 -22.34 4.19
C THR A 138 3.00 -21.59 5.29
N ILE A 139 3.42 -20.35 5.60
CA ILE A 139 2.75 -19.47 6.57
C ILE A 139 1.29 -19.22 6.15
N LEU A 140 1.05 -18.90 4.88
CA LEU A 140 -0.30 -18.62 4.38
C LEU A 140 -1.23 -19.83 4.52
N HIS A 141 -0.76 -21.03 4.17
CA HIS A 141 -1.53 -22.27 4.32
C HIS A 141 -1.81 -22.59 5.79
N ALA A 142 -0.82 -22.42 6.67
CA ALA A 142 -1.01 -22.63 8.11
C ALA A 142 -2.05 -21.67 8.71
N VAL A 143 -1.99 -20.39 8.32
CA VAL A 143 -2.96 -19.37 8.75
C VAL A 143 -4.36 -19.67 8.22
N HIS A 144 -4.48 -20.04 6.95
CA HIS A 144 -5.75 -20.41 6.33
C HIS A 144 -6.40 -21.61 7.02
N ALA A 145 -5.62 -22.66 7.31
CA ALA A 145 -6.09 -23.82 8.04
C ALA A 145 -6.60 -23.46 9.45
N ARG A 146 -5.97 -22.49 10.13
CA ARG A 146 -6.44 -22.00 11.45
C ARG A 146 -7.70 -21.13 11.35
N LEU A 147 -7.87 -20.39 10.25
CA LEU A 147 -9.06 -19.55 10.02
C LEU A 147 -10.30 -20.38 9.66
N ILE A 148 -10.15 -21.42 8.84
CA ILE A 148 -11.27 -22.24 8.33
C ILE A 148 -11.47 -23.52 9.17
N GLY A 149 -10.44 -23.98 9.88
CA GLY A 149 -10.45 -25.23 10.65
C GLY A 149 -11.37 -25.23 11.88
N SER A 150 -11.58 -26.43 12.43
CA SER A 150 -12.56 -26.75 13.49
C SER A 150 -12.21 -26.28 14.92
N GLY A 151 -11.35 -25.27 15.07
CA GLY A 151 -11.00 -24.66 16.36
C GLY A 151 -12.11 -23.73 16.92
N PRO A 152 -11.88 -23.00 18.03
CA PRO A 152 -12.81 -21.96 18.48
C PRO A 152 -13.03 -20.97 17.32
N LYS A 153 -14.25 -20.98 16.76
CA LYS A 153 -14.60 -20.35 15.48
C LYS A 153 -14.19 -18.88 15.46
N ILE A 154 -13.09 -18.57 14.79
CA ILE A 154 -12.86 -17.23 14.26
C ILE A 154 -13.80 -17.12 13.06
N CYS A 155 -15.03 -16.67 13.29
CA CYS A 155 -15.98 -16.44 12.21
C CYS A 155 -15.50 -15.24 11.37
N VAL A 156 -14.82 -15.51 10.26
CA VAL A 156 -14.46 -14.49 9.27
C VAL A 156 -15.55 -14.34 8.22
N GLY A 157 -15.77 -13.11 7.75
CA GLY A 157 -16.70 -12.83 6.66
C GLY A 157 -16.29 -13.48 5.32
N ALA A 158 -17.29 -13.79 4.48
CA ALA A 158 -17.09 -14.43 3.18
C ALA A 158 -16.08 -13.70 2.27
N GLY A 159 -16.08 -12.36 2.28
CA GLY A 159 -15.14 -11.58 1.46
C GLY A 159 -13.66 -11.81 1.81
N LEU A 160 -13.33 -12.13 3.07
CA LEU A 160 -11.96 -12.45 3.47
C LEU A 160 -11.61 -13.89 3.10
N VAL A 161 -12.57 -14.81 3.22
CA VAL A 161 -12.41 -16.21 2.78
C VAL A 161 -12.13 -16.26 1.28
N ASP A 162 -12.96 -15.59 0.47
CA ASP A 162 -12.78 -15.52 -0.98
C ASP A 162 -11.41 -14.92 -1.37
N PHE A 163 -10.95 -13.91 -0.63
CA PHE A 163 -9.62 -13.33 -0.82
C PHE A 163 -8.51 -14.35 -0.53
N LEU A 164 -8.58 -15.06 0.59
CA LEU A 164 -7.56 -16.02 0.98
C LEU A 164 -7.54 -17.23 0.05
N GLU A 165 -8.70 -17.77 -0.33
CA GLU A 165 -8.80 -18.88 -1.29
C GLU A 165 -8.23 -18.49 -2.65
N GLY A 166 -8.58 -17.30 -3.16
CA GLY A 166 -8.02 -16.78 -4.40
C GLY A 166 -6.50 -16.58 -4.34
N LEU A 167 -5.99 -16.11 -3.19
CA LEU A 167 -4.55 -15.93 -2.99
C LEU A 167 -3.80 -17.26 -2.89
N ILE A 168 -4.33 -18.23 -2.14
CA ILE A 168 -3.74 -19.57 -2.01
C ILE A 168 -3.70 -20.26 -3.37
N SER A 169 -4.79 -20.20 -4.13
CA SER A 169 -4.84 -20.76 -5.47
C SER A 169 -3.77 -20.14 -6.38
N ALA A 170 -3.57 -18.82 -6.31
CA ALA A 170 -2.54 -18.13 -7.09
C ALA A 170 -1.11 -18.50 -6.66
N VAL A 171 -0.84 -18.55 -5.35
CA VAL A 171 0.47 -18.92 -4.80
C VAL A 171 0.80 -20.38 -5.13
N ASP A 172 -0.17 -21.28 -5.01
CA ASP A 172 -0.01 -22.67 -5.39
C ASP A 172 0.27 -22.79 -6.89
N GLN A 173 -0.46 -22.08 -7.75
CA GLN A 173 -0.20 -22.10 -9.19
C GLN A 173 1.20 -21.59 -9.54
N HIS A 174 1.64 -20.47 -8.95
CA HIS A 174 2.98 -19.93 -9.14
C HIS A 174 4.06 -20.94 -8.69
N ALA A 175 3.83 -21.67 -7.61
CA ALA A 175 4.75 -22.70 -7.15
C ALA A 175 4.86 -23.90 -8.12
N HIS A 176 3.79 -24.23 -8.86
CA HIS A 176 3.81 -25.31 -9.86
C HIS A 176 4.40 -24.86 -11.22
N GLU A 177 4.08 -23.64 -11.66
CA GLU A 177 4.41 -23.15 -13.01
C GLU A 177 5.67 -22.24 -13.06
N GLY A 178 6.19 -21.82 -11.89
CA GLY A 178 7.30 -20.88 -11.76
C GLY A 178 6.92 -19.42 -12.09
N PRO A 179 7.90 -18.50 -12.19
CA PRO A 179 7.66 -17.07 -12.47
C PRO A 179 7.02 -16.78 -13.84
N SER A 180 6.96 -17.80 -14.70
CA SER A 180 6.29 -17.76 -16.00
C SER A 180 4.81 -18.15 -15.91
N GLY A 181 4.39 -18.72 -14.77
CA GLY A 181 3.03 -19.07 -14.44
C GLY A 181 2.19 -17.82 -14.38
N ARG A 182 1.35 -17.61 -15.39
CA ARG A 182 0.48 -16.46 -15.45
C ARG A 182 -0.67 -16.71 -14.49
N ILE A 183 -0.87 -15.82 -13.51
CA ILE A 183 -2.17 -15.73 -12.82
C ILE A 183 -3.22 -15.51 -13.92
N PRO A 184 -4.17 -16.44 -14.12
CA PRO A 184 -5.14 -16.34 -15.19
C PRO A 184 -5.99 -15.09 -14.98
N LEU A 185 -5.75 -14.07 -15.79
CA LEU A 185 -6.68 -12.96 -15.92
C LEU A 185 -7.95 -13.56 -16.53
N GLY A 186 -9.05 -13.58 -15.77
CA GLY A 186 -10.33 -14.10 -16.26
C GLY A 186 -10.65 -13.56 -17.66
N ALA A 187 -11.10 -14.44 -18.57
CA ALA A 187 -11.21 -14.19 -20.01
C ALA A 187 -11.96 -12.89 -20.41
N ALA A 188 -12.85 -12.37 -19.54
CA ALA A 188 -13.56 -11.12 -19.73
C ALA A 188 -12.68 -9.85 -19.58
N ALA A 189 -11.59 -9.93 -18.81
CA ALA A 189 -10.62 -8.83 -18.65
C ALA A 189 -9.65 -8.72 -19.84
N GLU A 190 -9.52 -9.78 -20.67
CA GLU A 190 -8.61 -9.76 -21.81
C GLU A 190 -9.12 -8.96 -23.00
N SER A 191 -10.45 -8.96 -23.21
CA SER A 191 -11.09 -8.40 -24.41
C SER A 191 -11.37 -6.89 -24.34
N ALA A 192 -11.27 -6.28 -23.15
CA ALA A 192 -11.52 -4.85 -22.93
C ALA A 192 -10.23 -4.02 -22.69
N ARG A 193 -9.06 -4.56 -23.07
CA ARG A 193 -7.78 -3.90 -22.76
C ARG A 193 -7.56 -2.66 -23.63
N SER A 194 -7.39 -1.52 -22.99
CA SER A 194 -6.99 -0.29 -23.68
C SER A 194 -5.59 -0.43 -24.29
N ARG A 195 -5.26 0.34 -25.34
CA ARG A 195 -3.91 0.38 -25.90
C ARG A 195 -2.85 0.68 -24.83
N ALA A 196 -3.15 1.55 -23.87
CA ALA A 196 -2.24 1.87 -22.77
C ALA A 196 -1.98 0.67 -21.86
N GLN A 197 -2.99 -0.15 -21.57
CA GLN A 197 -2.82 -1.38 -20.80
C GLN A 197 -1.97 -2.42 -21.55
N HIS A 198 -2.02 -2.42 -22.88
CA HIS A 198 -1.11 -3.24 -23.68
C HIS A 198 0.33 -2.77 -23.56
N ILE A 199 0.60 -1.46 -23.70
CA ILE A 199 1.93 -0.89 -23.53
C ILE A 199 2.47 -1.11 -22.11
N PHE A 200 1.63 -0.95 -21.08
CA PHE A 200 1.97 -1.28 -19.69
C PHE A 200 2.47 -2.72 -19.56
N ARG A 201 1.76 -3.69 -20.14
CA ARG A 201 2.18 -5.10 -20.09
C ARG A 201 3.49 -5.38 -20.83
N LEU A 202 3.72 -4.71 -21.97
CA LEU A 202 4.99 -4.84 -22.69
C LEU A 202 6.15 -4.28 -21.85
N LEU A 203 5.97 -3.10 -21.26
CA LEU A 203 6.93 -2.52 -20.32
C LEU A 203 7.19 -3.45 -19.13
N MET A 204 6.13 -4.01 -18.53
CA MET A 204 6.25 -4.99 -17.43
C MET A 204 7.00 -6.26 -17.83
N LYS A 205 6.77 -6.78 -19.03
CA LYS A 205 7.49 -7.95 -19.53
C LYS A 205 9.00 -7.66 -19.67
N ASP A 206 9.34 -6.49 -20.18
CA ASP A 206 10.74 -6.08 -20.32
C ASP A 206 11.39 -5.87 -18.94
N LEU A 207 10.64 -5.30 -17.99
CA LEU A 207 11.09 -5.14 -16.60
C LEU A 207 11.41 -6.48 -15.93
N ASN A 208 10.51 -7.46 -16.05
CA ASN A 208 10.70 -8.78 -15.45
C ASN A 208 11.86 -9.58 -16.07
N SER A 209 12.39 -9.17 -17.23
CA SER A 209 13.53 -9.83 -17.88
C SER A 209 14.90 -9.42 -17.32
N SER A 210 14.97 -8.41 -16.45
CA SER A 210 16.21 -7.79 -15.99
C SER A 210 16.12 -7.35 -14.53
N HIS A 211 16.92 -7.95 -13.63
CA HIS A 211 16.93 -7.62 -12.20
C HIS A 211 17.73 -6.34 -11.85
N GLU A 212 17.95 -5.44 -12.80
CA GLU A 212 18.68 -4.19 -12.56
C GLU A 212 17.74 -3.11 -11.98
N ILE A 213 17.98 -2.79 -10.71
CA ILE A 213 17.33 -1.67 -10.02
C ILE A 213 17.86 -0.35 -10.60
N ASP A 214 17.01 0.68 -10.68
CA ASP A 214 17.35 2.01 -11.18
C ASP A 214 17.90 2.02 -12.62
N ARG A 215 17.45 1.06 -13.44
CA ARG A 215 17.79 0.96 -14.85
C ARG A 215 17.03 2.01 -15.66
N ARG A 216 17.71 2.61 -16.64
CA ARG A 216 17.08 3.47 -17.64
C ARG A 216 16.36 2.61 -18.70
N LEU A 217 15.05 2.77 -18.83
CA LEU A 217 14.25 2.12 -19.88
C LEU A 217 14.37 2.81 -21.25
N GLY A 218 14.43 4.16 -21.23
CA GLY A 218 14.51 4.97 -22.44
C GLY A 218 13.91 6.36 -22.26
N SER A 219 14.11 7.22 -23.26
CA SER A 219 13.35 8.48 -23.39
C SER A 219 11.91 8.19 -23.83
N GLU A 220 11.02 9.17 -23.68
CA GLU A 220 9.64 9.03 -24.17
C GLU A 220 9.60 8.69 -25.67
N LEU A 221 10.50 9.30 -26.46
CA LEU A 221 10.61 9.02 -27.89
C LEU A 221 11.09 7.58 -28.13
N ASP A 222 12.15 7.16 -27.43
CA ASP A 222 12.73 5.81 -27.58
C ASP A 222 11.67 4.73 -27.29
N LEU A 223 10.85 4.95 -26.26
CA LEU A 223 9.81 4.01 -25.84
C LEU A 223 8.60 4.02 -26.80
N CYS A 224 8.23 5.19 -27.34
CA CYS A 224 7.21 5.28 -28.39
C CYS A 224 7.62 4.47 -29.62
N ASP A 225 8.88 4.63 -30.07
CA ASP A 225 9.41 3.92 -31.23
C ASP A 225 9.52 2.41 -30.95
N ARG A 226 10.03 2.04 -29.77
CA ARG A 226 10.20 0.64 -29.36
C ARG A 226 8.89 -0.14 -29.31
N TYR A 227 7.83 0.45 -28.76
CA TYR A 227 6.55 -0.24 -28.56
C TYR A 227 5.47 0.13 -29.58
N GLY A 228 5.81 0.94 -30.59
CA GLY A 228 4.86 1.40 -31.62
C GLY A 228 3.67 2.15 -31.02
N ALA A 229 3.93 2.99 -30.02
CA ALA A 229 2.89 3.65 -29.23
C ALA A 229 2.86 5.16 -29.44
N ASP A 230 1.66 5.73 -29.55
CA ASP A 230 1.48 7.18 -29.47
C ASP A 230 1.94 7.71 -28.09
N ARG A 231 2.48 8.93 -28.05
CA ARG A 231 2.94 9.59 -26.82
C ARG A 231 1.89 9.60 -25.71
N ASP A 232 0.63 9.87 -26.05
CA ASP A 232 -0.46 9.90 -25.08
C ASP A 232 -0.75 8.53 -24.47
N VAL A 233 -0.62 7.46 -25.27
CA VAL A 233 -0.81 6.07 -24.84
C VAL A 233 0.36 5.63 -23.96
N LEU A 234 1.59 5.94 -24.36
CA LEU A 234 2.77 5.66 -23.55
C LEU A 234 2.71 6.39 -22.21
N ARG A 235 2.42 7.70 -22.21
CA ARG A 235 2.28 8.48 -20.97
C ARG A 235 1.18 7.94 -20.07
N GLN A 236 0.11 7.37 -20.63
CA GLN A 236 -0.91 6.70 -19.80
C GLN A 236 -0.35 5.45 -19.12
N ALA A 237 0.40 4.60 -19.83
CA ALA A 237 1.05 3.43 -19.23
C ALA A 237 2.08 3.83 -18.17
N VAL A 238 2.89 4.86 -18.44
CA VAL A 238 3.90 5.39 -17.50
C VAL A 238 3.26 5.89 -16.21
N ARG A 239 2.13 6.59 -16.28
CA ARG A 239 1.43 7.08 -15.07
C ARG A 239 0.97 5.95 -14.16
N VAL A 240 0.54 4.82 -14.74
CA VAL A 240 0.17 3.65 -13.95
C VAL A 240 1.41 3.05 -13.29
N LEU A 241 2.52 2.90 -14.02
CA LEU A 241 3.80 2.44 -13.45
C LEU A 241 4.29 3.34 -12.31
N GLU A 242 4.15 4.66 -12.47
CA GLU A 242 4.52 5.65 -11.45
C GLU A 242 3.62 5.58 -10.22
N PHE A 243 2.32 5.38 -10.41
CA PHE A 243 1.39 5.22 -9.30
C PHE A 243 1.69 3.95 -8.50
N GLU A 244 1.99 2.85 -9.18
CA GLU A 244 2.39 1.58 -8.55
C GLU A 244 3.84 1.59 -8.01
N GLY A 245 4.58 2.68 -8.20
CA GLY A 245 5.99 2.80 -7.76
C GLY A 245 6.98 1.93 -8.53
N ILE A 246 6.59 1.39 -9.69
CA ILE A 246 7.39 0.48 -10.52
C ILE A 246 8.39 1.24 -11.39
N ALA A 247 8.07 2.48 -11.75
CA ALA A 247 8.95 3.33 -12.56
C ALA A 247 8.79 4.81 -12.21
N GLU A 248 9.77 5.63 -12.57
CA GLU A 248 9.73 7.07 -12.39
C GLU A 248 10.26 7.80 -13.65
N SER A 249 9.50 8.77 -14.14
CA SER A 249 10.00 9.69 -15.18
C SER A 249 10.91 10.74 -14.56
N VAL A 250 12.21 10.67 -14.87
CA VAL A 250 13.20 11.63 -14.38
C VAL A 250 13.58 12.62 -15.49
N ALA A 251 13.42 13.91 -15.22
CA ALA A 251 13.75 14.97 -16.17
C ALA A 251 15.27 15.23 -16.24
N GLY A 252 15.81 15.44 -17.45
CA GLY A 252 17.21 15.82 -17.69
C GLY A 252 17.82 15.17 -18.93
N ARG A 253 18.94 15.72 -19.43
CA ARG A 253 19.69 15.11 -20.56
C ARG A 253 20.19 13.72 -20.15
N GLY A 254 19.96 12.73 -21.01
CA GLY A 254 20.30 11.33 -20.74
C GLY A 254 19.39 10.63 -19.73
N LYS A 255 18.42 11.32 -19.14
CA LYS A 255 17.40 10.70 -18.28
C LYS A 255 16.21 10.21 -19.12
N GLY A 256 15.17 9.74 -18.46
CA GLY A 256 14.02 9.09 -19.10
C GLY A 256 13.18 8.37 -18.06
N LEU A 257 12.48 7.33 -18.50
CA LEU A 257 11.79 6.43 -17.59
C LEU A 257 12.82 5.52 -16.92
N MET A 258 12.86 5.55 -15.59
CA MET A 258 13.76 4.76 -14.75
C MET A 258 12.96 3.69 -14.03
N THR A 259 13.50 2.48 -13.87
CA THR A 259 12.90 1.45 -13.02
C THR A 259 13.00 1.83 -11.55
N ARG A 260 12.04 1.38 -10.75
CA ARG A 260 12.04 1.51 -9.30
C ARG A 260 11.60 0.19 -8.68
N THR A 261 12.02 -0.04 -7.44
CA THR A 261 11.44 -1.11 -6.63
C THR A 261 10.01 -0.70 -6.23
N PRO A 262 8.98 -1.50 -6.53
CA PRO A 262 7.59 -1.15 -6.24
C PRO A 262 7.38 -0.81 -4.76
N GLU A 263 6.75 0.33 -4.47
CA GLU A 263 6.45 0.68 -3.08
C GLU A 263 5.21 -0.06 -2.57
N PRO A 264 5.19 -0.52 -1.30
CA PRO A 264 4.05 -1.26 -0.74
C PRO A 264 2.75 -0.45 -0.68
N ALA A 265 2.84 0.88 -0.62
CA ALA A 265 1.70 1.76 -0.38
C ALA A 265 0.57 1.61 -1.42
N ALA A 266 0.91 1.57 -2.71
CA ALA A 266 -0.07 1.47 -3.80
C ALA A 266 -0.79 0.11 -3.79
N LEU A 267 -0.05 -0.96 -3.47
CA LEU A 267 -0.60 -2.32 -3.36
C LEU A 267 -1.43 -2.50 -2.09
N CYS A 268 -0.96 -2.06 -0.92
CA CYS A 268 -1.76 -2.06 0.31
C CYS A 268 -3.08 -1.31 0.11
N ARG A 269 -3.04 -0.16 -0.58
CA ARG A 269 -4.24 0.61 -0.91
C ARG A 269 -5.18 -0.16 -1.83
N LEU A 270 -4.64 -0.86 -2.84
CA LEU A 270 -5.44 -1.69 -3.76
C LEU A 270 -6.15 -2.82 -3.02
N ILE A 271 -5.42 -3.52 -2.15
CA ILE A 271 -5.98 -4.60 -1.32
C ILE A 271 -7.05 -4.04 -0.38
N ASN A 272 -6.82 -2.86 0.23
CA ASN A 272 -7.81 -2.21 1.08
C ASN A 272 -9.06 -1.79 0.30
N CYS A 273 -8.93 -1.29 -0.94
CA CYS A 273 -10.07 -1.04 -1.83
C CYS A 273 -10.85 -2.33 -2.09
N TYR A 274 -10.16 -3.45 -2.36
CA TYR A 274 -10.79 -4.75 -2.53
C TYR A 274 -11.50 -5.21 -1.26
N PHE A 275 -10.86 -5.11 -0.10
CA PHE A 275 -11.48 -5.44 1.20
C PHE A 275 -12.76 -4.66 1.45
N THR A 276 -12.77 -3.34 1.21
CA THR A 276 -14.00 -2.56 1.40
C THR A 276 -15.08 -2.95 0.40
N ALA A 277 -14.72 -3.13 -0.88
CA ALA A 277 -15.67 -3.54 -1.92
C ALA A 277 -16.26 -4.93 -1.67
N ALA A 278 -15.46 -5.86 -1.16
CA ALA A 278 -15.84 -7.22 -0.78
C ALA A 278 -16.49 -7.30 0.61
N ARG A 279 -16.70 -6.17 1.29
CA ARG A 279 -17.30 -6.05 2.63
C ARG A 279 -16.53 -6.83 3.72
N VAL A 280 -15.21 -6.91 3.60
CA VAL A 280 -14.34 -7.40 4.66
C VAL A 280 -14.40 -6.43 5.83
N THR A 281 -14.69 -6.93 7.04
CA THR A 281 -14.74 -6.07 8.22
C THR A 281 -13.33 -5.80 8.75
N PRO A 282 -13.10 -4.68 9.46
CA PRO A 282 -11.82 -4.44 10.13
C PRO A 282 -11.44 -5.55 11.12
N SER A 283 -12.44 -6.19 11.74
CA SER A 283 -12.23 -7.32 12.66
C SER A 283 -11.74 -8.58 11.92
N ASP A 284 -12.27 -8.85 10.72
CA ASP A 284 -11.80 -9.96 9.88
C ASP A 284 -10.33 -9.74 9.51
N ALA A 285 -10.00 -8.55 8.99
CA ALA A 285 -8.64 -8.20 8.62
C ALA A 285 -7.68 -8.27 9.82
N MET A 286 -8.10 -7.81 11.01
CA MET A 286 -7.29 -7.89 12.23
C MET A 286 -7.12 -9.34 12.72
N SER A 287 -8.10 -10.21 12.49
CA SER A 287 -7.98 -11.64 12.79
C SER A 287 -6.92 -12.30 11.91
N LEU A 288 -6.91 -11.98 10.62
CA LEU A 288 -5.84 -12.40 9.71
C LEU A 288 -4.48 -11.83 10.11
N PHE A 289 -4.40 -10.52 10.42
CA PHE A 289 -3.18 -9.87 10.90
C PHE A 289 -2.62 -10.56 12.16
N LYS A 290 -3.48 -10.88 13.13
CA LYS A 290 -3.07 -11.56 14.36
C LYS A 290 -2.41 -12.90 14.05
N LEU A 291 -3.04 -13.74 13.23
CA LEU A 291 -2.51 -15.06 12.89
C LEU A 291 -1.21 -14.98 12.10
N LEU A 292 -1.16 -14.10 11.08
CA LEU A 292 0.06 -13.87 10.30
C LEU A 292 1.20 -13.35 11.17
N SER A 293 0.92 -12.35 12.02
CA SER A 293 1.96 -11.70 12.82
C SER A 293 2.53 -12.61 13.91
N VAL A 294 1.71 -13.48 14.51
CA VAL A 294 2.18 -14.47 15.47
C VAL A 294 3.09 -15.51 14.80
N GLU A 295 2.69 -16.03 13.64
CA GLU A 295 3.52 -16.99 12.90
C GLU A 295 4.84 -16.33 12.47
N ALA A 296 4.75 -15.10 11.97
CA ALA A 296 5.90 -14.30 11.56
C ALA A 296 6.89 -14.11 12.73
N ILE A 297 6.43 -13.61 13.87
CA ILE A 297 7.27 -13.40 15.05
C ILE A 297 7.88 -14.71 15.58
N SER A 298 7.15 -15.83 15.47
CA SER A 298 7.66 -17.14 15.89
C SER A 298 8.86 -17.56 15.05
N ILE A 299 8.76 -17.44 13.72
CA ILE A 299 9.85 -17.73 12.79
C ILE A 299 11.02 -16.77 13.03
N ALA A 300 10.73 -15.48 13.22
CA ALA A 300 11.75 -14.49 13.53
C ALA A 300 12.53 -14.80 14.82
N ALA A 301 11.87 -15.34 15.86
CA ALA A 301 12.53 -15.75 17.10
C ALA A 301 13.52 -16.90 16.89
N GLU A 302 13.21 -17.82 15.96
CA GLU A 302 14.04 -18.98 15.64
C GLU A 302 15.21 -18.59 14.72
N GLU A 303 14.93 -17.82 13.67
CA GLU A 303 15.86 -17.61 12.54
C GLU A 303 16.67 -16.30 12.61
N ALA A 304 16.37 -15.39 13.54
CA ALA A 304 17.05 -14.09 13.61
C ALA A 304 18.59 -14.21 13.61
N THR A 305 19.23 -13.45 12.73
CA THR A 305 20.68 -13.29 12.67
C THR A 305 21.20 -12.35 13.77
N ASP A 306 22.48 -12.42 14.10
CA ASP A 306 23.08 -11.51 15.09
C ASP A 306 22.96 -10.04 14.68
N GLY A 307 22.98 -9.75 13.38
CA GLY A 307 22.77 -8.41 12.84
C GLY A 307 21.33 -7.91 13.04
N GLU A 308 20.34 -8.79 12.96
CA GLU A 308 18.93 -8.48 13.26
C GLU A 308 18.70 -8.29 14.75
N LEU A 309 19.29 -9.14 15.59
CA LEU A 309 19.24 -8.99 17.04
C LEU A 309 19.90 -7.66 17.48
N ALA A 310 20.97 -7.21 16.80
CA ALA A 310 21.55 -5.89 17.05
C ALA A 310 20.56 -4.75 16.71
N ARG A 311 19.87 -4.83 15.57
CA ARG A 311 18.81 -3.85 15.22
C ARG A 311 17.67 -3.83 16.23
N LEU A 312 17.23 -5.00 16.71
CA LEU A 312 16.22 -5.11 17.76
C LEU A 312 16.68 -4.46 19.08
N LYS A 313 17.95 -4.60 19.47
CA LYS A 313 18.52 -3.91 20.64
C LYS A 313 18.52 -2.40 20.48
N ASP A 314 18.79 -1.89 19.28
CA ASP A 314 18.74 -0.45 19.00
C ASP A 314 17.33 0.11 19.17
N VAL A 315 16.33 -0.59 18.63
CA VAL A 315 14.92 -0.27 18.81
C VAL A 315 14.49 -0.41 20.27
N GLN A 316 14.95 -1.44 20.99
CA GLN A 316 14.66 -1.61 22.41
C GLN A 316 15.16 -0.41 23.23
N ARG A 317 16.39 0.07 22.95
CA ARG A 317 16.94 1.27 23.58
C ARG A 317 16.13 2.52 23.26
N LEU A 318 15.70 2.67 22.01
CA LEU A 318 14.82 3.77 21.58
C LEU A 318 13.47 3.75 22.34
N LEU A 319 12.86 2.58 22.49
CA LEU A 319 11.60 2.40 23.22
C LEU A 319 11.76 2.51 24.74
N HIS A 320 12.95 2.34 25.30
CA HIS A 320 13.20 2.61 26.73
C HIS A 320 13.44 4.10 27.03
N ALA A 321 13.83 4.90 26.03
CA ALA A 321 14.00 6.34 26.20
C ALA A 321 12.63 6.99 26.47
N ALA A 322 12.35 7.28 27.74
CA ALA A 322 11.08 7.81 28.22
C ALA A 322 10.73 9.19 27.64
N ASP A 323 11.74 9.97 27.23
CA ASP A 323 11.56 11.32 26.69
C ASP A 323 11.22 11.34 25.18
N VAL A 324 11.27 10.20 24.50
CA VAL A 324 10.96 10.11 23.06
C VAL A 324 9.50 9.69 22.89
N PRO A 325 8.61 10.55 22.36
CA PRO A 325 7.25 10.13 22.06
C PRO A 325 7.27 9.04 20.99
N VAL A 326 6.41 8.03 21.11
CA VAL A 326 6.18 7.00 20.10
C VAL A 326 5.46 7.67 18.92
N THR A 327 6.24 8.29 18.06
CA THR A 327 5.76 8.81 16.78
C THR A 327 5.44 7.67 15.83
N ALA A 328 4.68 7.95 14.78
CA ALA A 328 4.40 6.99 13.73
C ALA A 328 5.69 6.40 13.10
N LYS A 329 6.77 7.22 13.04
CA LYS A 329 8.09 6.78 12.60
C LYS A 329 8.72 5.77 13.56
N VAL A 330 8.61 5.98 14.87
CA VAL A 330 9.13 5.04 15.87
C VAL A 330 8.34 3.72 15.82
N MET A 331 7.02 3.78 15.65
CA MET A 331 6.20 2.57 15.47
C MET A 331 6.62 1.80 14.22
N GLN A 332 6.84 2.51 13.11
CA GLN A 332 7.32 1.92 11.85
C GLN A 332 8.69 1.28 12.02
N GLU A 333 9.67 1.99 12.57
CA GLU A 333 11.02 1.46 12.82
C GLU A 333 10.98 0.21 13.72
N ALA A 334 10.13 0.22 14.75
CA ALA A 334 9.96 -0.94 15.62
C ALA A 334 9.34 -2.14 14.90
N GLU A 335 8.33 -1.93 14.06
CA GLU A 335 7.68 -3.01 13.31
C GLU A 335 8.55 -3.57 12.19
N GLU A 336 9.25 -2.70 11.46
CA GLU A 336 10.23 -3.12 10.45
C GLU A 336 11.38 -3.92 11.07
N SER A 337 11.81 -3.60 12.29
CA SER A 337 12.84 -4.38 12.98
C SER A 337 12.40 -5.80 13.38
N GLN A 338 11.10 -6.02 13.57
CA GLN A 338 10.52 -7.31 13.95
C GLN A 338 10.15 -8.15 12.73
N PHE A 339 9.35 -7.59 11.82
CA PHE A 339 8.84 -8.31 10.64
C PHE A 339 9.84 -8.36 9.50
N GLY A 340 10.79 -7.42 9.43
CA GLY A 340 11.87 -7.43 8.44
C GLY A 340 12.95 -8.47 8.70
N ILE A 341 12.84 -9.27 9.76
CA ILE A 341 13.66 -10.47 9.99
C ILE A 341 13.26 -11.58 9.00
N ILE A 342 11.99 -11.61 8.60
CA ILE A 342 11.49 -12.61 7.64
C ILE A 342 11.64 -12.05 6.24
N ASP A 343 12.41 -12.74 5.41
CA ASP A 343 12.59 -12.42 3.99
C ASP A 343 11.43 -12.95 3.13
N GLU A 344 10.18 -12.66 3.52
CA GLU A 344 8.97 -13.14 2.84
C GLU A 344 8.05 -11.97 2.41
N PRO A 345 8.23 -11.43 1.18
CA PRO A 345 7.50 -10.26 0.70
C PRO A 345 5.97 -10.42 0.68
N LEU A 346 5.48 -11.64 0.47
CA LEU A 346 4.06 -11.96 0.53
C LEU A 346 3.50 -11.75 1.94
N VAL A 347 4.23 -12.20 2.96
CA VAL A 347 3.80 -12.07 4.36
C VAL A 347 3.90 -10.60 4.79
N ASP A 348 4.99 -9.91 4.42
CA ASP A 348 5.16 -8.47 4.68
C ASP A 348 3.99 -7.65 4.11
N ILE A 349 3.62 -7.84 2.84
CA ILE A 349 2.52 -7.06 2.25
C ILE A 349 1.16 -7.39 2.89
N LEU A 350 0.92 -8.65 3.26
CA LEU A 350 -0.31 -9.06 3.94
C LEU A 350 -0.40 -8.46 5.35
N LEU A 351 0.71 -8.43 6.09
CA LEU A 351 0.79 -7.78 7.40
C LEU A 351 0.49 -6.27 7.27
N ARG A 352 1.13 -5.59 6.31
CA ARG A 352 0.91 -4.15 6.07
C ARG A 352 -0.51 -3.84 5.64
N CYS A 353 -1.10 -4.59 4.70
CA CYS A 353 -2.44 -4.30 4.19
C CYS A 353 -3.52 -4.56 5.25
N THR A 354 -3.47 -5.70 5.95
CA THR A 354 -4.46 -6.05 6.98
C THR A 354 -4.43 -5.08 8.16
N LYS A 355 -3.24 -4.68 8.59
CA LYS A 355 -3.08 -3.68 9.66
C LYS A 355 -3.54 -2.30 9.21
N SER A 356 -3.06 -1.83 8.06
CA SER A 356 -3.42 -0.50 7.53
C SER A 356 -4.92 -0.38 7.28
N TYR A 357 -5.61 -1.46 6.91
CA TYR A 357 -7.06 -1.50 6.72
C TYR A 357 -7.84 -1.10 7.98
N SER A 358 -7.41 -1.55 9.16
CA SER A 358 -8.09 -1.19 10.41
C SER A 358 -7.99 0.30 10.76
N THR A 359 -7.01 1.03 10.20
CA THR A 359 -6.80 2.45 10.54
C THR A 359 -7.89 3.37 10.01
N TRP A 360 -8.63 2.97 8.96
CA TRP A 360 -9.66 3.81 8.37
C TRP A 360 -10.83 4.07 9.32
N TRP A 361 -11.15 3.10 10.17
CA TRP A 361 -12.23 3.16 11.16
C TRP A 361 -11.73 3.26 12.60
N SER A 362 -10.42 3.29 12.82
CA SER A 362 -9.86 3.49 14.15
C SER A 362 -10.00 4.95 14.58
N SER A 363 -10.40 5.18 15.84
CA SER A 363 -10.29 6.48 16.51
C SER A 363 -8.84 6.93 16.67
N ILE A 364 -7.90 5.99 16.56
CA ILE A 364 -6.47 6.24 16.47
C ILE A 364 -6.20 6.77 15.06
N ARG A 365 -6.53 8.04 14.84
CA ARG A 365 -6.00 8.87 13.73
C ARG A 365 -4.90 9.81 14.21
N ASN A 366 -4.71 9.90 15.53
CA ASN A 366 -3.65 10.66 16.16
C ASN A 366 -2.63 9.71 16.83
N PRO A 367 -1.44 9.51 16.26
CA PRO A 367 -0.35 8.74 16.87
C PRO A 367 0.07 9.28 18.25
N GLN A 368 -0.29 10.52 18.58
CA GLN A 368 0.14 11.24 19.79
C GLN A 368 -0.78 11.00 21.01
N SER A 369 -1.59 9.94 21.02
CA SER A 369 -2.36 9.57 22.22
C SER A 369 -1.42 9.02 23.29
N GLU A 370 -1.37 9.65 24.45
CA GLU A 370 -0.54 9.23 25.59
C GLU A 370 -0.85 7.79 26.05
N GLN A 371 -2.12 7.38 26.02
CA GLN A 371 -2.52 6.00 26.34
C GLN A 371 -2.00 4.99 25.30
N LEU A 372 -2.03 5.35 24.02
CA LEU A 372 -1.50 4.50 22.96
C LEU A 372 0.02 4.37 23.08
N ASP A 373 0.73 5.46 23.41
CA ASP A 373 2.17 5.48 23.65
C ASP A 373 2.56 4.44 24.71
N ILE A 374 1.93 4.51 25.88
CA ILE A 374 2.23 3.64 27.03
C ILE A 374 1.98 2.16 26.66
N ILE A 375 0.82 1.86 26.08
CA ILE A 375 0.44 0.47 25.78
C ILE A 375 1.28 -0.08 24.62
N TYR A 376 1.46 0.69 23.54
CA TYR A 376 2.30 0.27 22.43
C TYR A 376 3.72 -0.01 22.87
N ARG A 377 4.32 0.88 23.67
CA ARG A 377 5.68 0.74 24.19
C ARG A 377 5.80 -0.50 25.06
N ALA A 378 4.92 -0.65 26.06
CA ALA A 378 4.95 -1.78 26.98
C ALA A 378 4.79 -3.13 26.26
N GLU A 379 3.86 -3.22 25.31
CA GLU A 379 3.61 -4.46 24.57
C GLU A 379 4.70 -4.76 23.55
N THR A 380 5.23 -3.75 22.86
CA THR A 380 6.31 -3.94 21.89
C THR A 380 7.62 -4.35 22.55
N LEU A 381 7.94 -3.79 23.73
CA LEU A 381 9.11 -4.21 24.50
C LEU A 381 9.05 -5.68 24.91
N LYS A 382 7.87 -6.22 25.27
CA LYS A 382 7.71 -7.65 25.58
C LYS A 382 8.04 -8.54 24.39
N VAL A 383 7.55 -8.17 23.20
CA VAL A 383 7.85 -8.91 21.96
C VAL A 383 9.34 -8.87 21.64
N ILE A 384 9.95 -7.67 21.70
CA ILE A 384 11.38 -7.51 21.42
C ILE A 384 12.23 -8.30 22.43
N SER A 385 11.92 -8.25 23.73
CA SER A 385 12.66 -9.03 24.73
C SER A 385 12.59 -10.53 24.45
N ALA A 386 11.42 -11.07 24.12
CA ALA A 386 11.28 -12.48 23.79
C ALA A 386 12.05 -12.88 22.50
N LEU A 387 12.08 -12.00 21.49
CA LEU A 387 12.91 -12.19 20.29
C LEU A 387 14.40 -12.19 20.62
N LEU A 388 14.86 -11.28 21.49
CA LEU A 388 16.27 -11.21 21.90
C LEU A 388 16.71 -12.43 22.71
N GLU A 389 15.78 -13.04 23.44
CA GLU A 389 15.97 -14.29 24.19
C GLU A 389 15.83 -15.54 23.30
N ARG A 390 15.40 -15.38 22.03
CA ARG A 390 15.04 -16.46 21.10
C ARG A 390 13.99 -17.43 21.65
N ASP A 391 13.09 -16.93 22.51
CA ASP A 391 11.97 -17.71 23.05
C ASP A 391 10.77 -17.61 22.11
N VAL A 392 10.61 -18.62 21.25
CA VAL A 392 9.52 -18.72 20.27
C VAL A 392 8.15 -18.66 20.93
N THR A 393 7.97 -19.33 22.07
CA THR A 393 6.65 -19.43 22.74
C THR A 393 6.29 -18.12 23.43
N ALA A 394 7.26 -17.50 24.11
CA ALA A 394 7.08 -16.19 24.71
C ALA A 394 6.85 -15.12 23.65
N ALA A 395 7.55 -15.15 22.52
CA ALA A 395 7.41 -14.18 21.45
C ALA A 395 6.01 -14.27 20.80
N ALA A 396 5.54 -15.49 20.50
CA ALA A 396 4.19 -15.74 19.99
C ALA A 396 3.10 -15.22 20.95
N THR A 397 3.25 -15.52 22.24
CA THR A 397 2.30 -15.13 23.29
C THR A 397 2.28 -13.60 23.47
N ALA A 398 3.45 -12.97 23.51
CA ALA A 398 3.59 -11.52 23.61
C ALA A 398 2.97 -10.81 22.40
N GLN A 399 3.19 -11.33 21.19
CA GLN A 399 2.63 -10.75 19.97
C GLN A 399 1.10 -10.87 19.94
N ALA A 400 0.55 -12.04 20.30
CA ALA A 400 -0.89 -12.22 20.38
C ALA A 400 -1.54 -11.23 21.38
N ALA A 401 -0.94 -11.09 22.56
CA ALA A 401 -1.41 -10.17 23.60
C ALA A 401 -1.29 -8.70 23.19
N LYS A 402 -0.22 -8.33 22.46
CA LYS A 402 -0.04 -6.99 21.87
C LYS A 402 -1.19 -6.64 20.94
N VAL A 403 -1.52 -7.54 20.00
CA VAL A 403 -2.59 -7.33 19.02
C VAL A 403 -3.95 -7.20 19.73
N GLU A 404 -4.26 -8.08 20.68
CA GLU A 404 -5.52 -8.04 21.43
C GLU A 404 -5.69 -6.74 22.23
N ARG A 405 -4.64 -6.32 22.96
CA ARG A 405 -4.69 -5.09 23.77
C ARG A 405 -4.83 -3.84 22.89
N LEU A 406 -4.04 -3.73 21.83
CA LEU A 406 -4.12 -2.58 20.92
C LEU A 406 -5.46 -2.53 20.19
N ASN A 407 -5.98 -3.67 19.72
CA ASN A 407 -7.31 -3.72 19.08
C ASN A 407 -8.45 -3.40 20.08
N GLY A 408 -8.32 -3.84 21.34
CA GLY A 408 -9.27 -3.52 22.40
C GLY A 408 -9.43 -2.01 22.62
N LEU A 409 -8.33 -1.25 22.59
CA LEU A 409 -8.35 0.22 22.68
C LEU A 409 -9.08 0.89 21.51
N VAL A 410 -8.88 0.35 20.30
CA VAL A 410 -9.53 0.85 19.07
C VAL A 410 -11.04 0.69 19.16
N LEU A 411 -11.53 -0.44 19.69
CA LEU A 411 -12.96 -0.73 19.78
C LEU A 411 -13.65 0.03 20.93
N THR A 412 -12.97 0.25 22.07
CA THR A 412 -13.57 0.95 23.22
C THR A 412 -13.72 2.45 23.01
N GLN A 413 -12.83 3.11 22.26
CA GLN A 413 -12.99 4.53 21.94
C GLN A 413 -14.08 4.82 20.88
N GLY A 414 -14.46 3.83 20.06
CA GLY A 414 -15.56 3.96 19.11
C GLY A 414 -16.95 4.12 19.76
N HIS A 415 -17.12 3.63 20.99
CA HIS A 415 -18.39 3.73 21.73
C HIS A 415 -18.61 5.07 22.44
N ILE A 416 -17.55 5.85 22.67
CA ILE A 416 -17.64 7.14 23.41
C ILE A 416 -18.00 8.32 22.47
N LEU A 417 -17.83 8.16 21.15
CA LEU A 417 -18.18 9.21 20.17
C LEU A 417 -19.56 9.01 19.51
N ALA A 418 -20.30 7.96 19.90
CA ALA A 418 -21.65 7.64 19.41
C ALA A 418 -22.74 7.79 20.50
N ALA A 419 -22.38 8.25 21.69
CA ALA A 419 -23.27 8.64 22.79
C ALA A 419 -23.14 10.15 23.01
#